data_AF-A0A263CY33-F1
#
_entry.id   AF-A0A263CY33-F1
#
_cell.length_a   1.000
_cell.length_b   1.000
_cell.length_c   1.000
_cell.angle_alpha   90.00
_cell.angle_beta   90.00
_cell.angle_gamma   90.00
#
_symmetry.space_group_name_H-M   'P 1'
#
loop_
_entity.id
_entity.type
_entity.pdbx_description
1 polymer ?
#
loop_
_entity_poly.entity_id
_entity_poly.type
_entity_poly.pdbx_seq_one_letter_code
_entity_poly.pdbx_strand_id
1 'polypeptide(L)'
;MRTPERAATDLHEMLLRFATWLPGHVAAEARQHLVDGQLGDATRTIVLAGTFDPLPLAGDDRDLLAELLAAHGADPQVLDLIRTADPVSPPGRLTDVPPARDGAPTRSAPRRTPVAA
;
A
#
# COMPACT_ATOMS: atom_id res chain seq x y z
N MET A 1 -4.45 -3.35 27.10
CA MET A 1 -5.19 -4.17 26.14
C MET A 1 -6.23 -3.28 25.47
N ARG A 2 -6.07 -3.00 24.18
CA ARG A 2 -6.99 -2.22 23.36
C ARG A 2 -8.30 -3.00 23.20
N THR A 3 -9.42 -2.30 23.00
CA THR A 3 -10.67 -2.96 22.59
C THR A 3 -10.57 -3.37 21.11
N PRO A 4 -11.32 -4.39 20.64
CA PRO A 4 -11.26 -4.81 19.25
C PRO A 4 -11.64 -3.69 18.27
N GLU A 5 -12.58 -2.81 18.63
CA GLU A 5 -12.98 -1.67 17.78
C GLU A 5 -11.88 -0.62 17.70
N ARG A 6 -11.17 -0.36 18.82
CA ARG A 6 -10.03 0.55 18.85
C ARG A 6 -8.88 0.01 18.02
N ALA A 7 -8.58 -1.28 18.19
CA ALA A 7 -7.56 -1.96 17.41
C ALA A 7 -7.87 -1.95 15.90
N ALA A 8 -9.13 -2.19 15.52
CA ALA A 8 -9.56 -2.11 14.13
C ALA A 8 -9.36 -0.70 13.54
N THR A 9 -9.67 0.34 14.33
CA THR A 9 -9.49 1.73 13.93
C THR A 9 -8.01 2.08 13.78
N ASP A 10 -7.18 1.76 14.77
CA ASP A 10 -5.74 2.02 14.75
C ASP A 10 -5.07 1.27 13.57
N LEU A 11 -5.50 0.03 13.29
CA LEU A 11 -5.01 -0.77 12.16
C LEU A 11 -5.46 -0.21 10.80
N HIS A 12 -6.70 0.29 10.72
CA HIS A 12 -7.19 0.98 9.52
C HIS A 12 -6.39 2.26 9.22
N GLU A 13 -6.14 3.09 10.24
CA GLU A 13 -5.32 4.30 10.10
C GLU A 13 -3.90 3.98 9.65
N MET A 14 -3.31 2.90 10.19
CA MET A 14 -2.00 2.41 9.76
C MET A 14 -2.00 1.99 8.28
N LEU A 15 -3.02 1.26 7.82
CA LEU A 15 -3.16 0.90 6.40
C LEU A 15 -3.34 2.11 5.48
N LEU A 16 -3.95 3.20 5.95
CA LEU A 16 -4.02 4.44 5.19
C LEU A 16 -2.63 5.07 5.04
N ARG A 17 -1.82 5.09 6.10
CA ARG A 17 -0.42 5.56 6.04
C ARG A 17 0.44 4.72 5.10
N PHE A 18 0.22 3.41 5.07
CA PHE A 18 0.99 2.48 4.23
C PHE A 18 0.44 2.27 2.82
N ALA A 19 -0.62 2.96 2.42
CA ALA A 19 -1.27 2.75 1.13
C ALA A 19 -0.33 2.94 -0.08
N THR A 20 0.69 3.77 0.05
CA THR A 20 1.73 4.00 -0.98
C THR A 20 2.94 3.08 -0.86
N TRP A 21 3.08 2.38 0.26
CA TRP A 21 4.20 1.48 0.59
C TRP A 21 3.87 0.03 0.26
N LEU A 22 2.62 -0.37 0.49
CA LEU A 22 2.15 -1.71 0.22
C LEU A 22 1.78 -1.90 -1.26
N PRO A 23 1.97 -3.10 -1.83
CA PRO A 23 1.33 -3.44 -3.09
C PRO A 23 -0.20 -3.29 -2.97
N GLY A 24 -0.86 -2.77 -4.01
CA GLY A 24 -2.29 -2.47 -3.96
C GLY A 24 -3.18 -3.67 -3.60
N HIS A 25 -2.80 -4.88 -4.02
CA HIS A 25 -3.52 -6.12 -3.68
C HIS A 25 -3.39 -6.47 -2.19
N VAL A 26 -2.20 -6.31 -1.59
CA VAL A 26 -1.97 -6.53 -0.15
C VAL A 26 -2.79 -5.55 0.69
N ALA A 27 -2.81 -4.27 0.30
CA ALA A 27 -3.60 -3.27 0.99
C ALA A 27 -5.11 -3.55 0.87
N ALA A 28 -5.58 -4.04 -0.28
CA ALA A 28 -6.97 -4.43 -0.47
C ALA A 28 -7.34 -5.66 0.39
N GLU A 29 -6.48 -6.69 0.42
CA GLU A 29 -6.66 -7.90 1.22
C GLU A 29 -6.71 -7.59 2.72
N ALA A 30 -5.78 -6.80 3.23
CA ALA A 30 -5.78 -6.39 4.65
C ALA A 30 -7.03 -5.59 5.02
N ARG A 31 -7.53 -4.73 4.12
CA ARG A 31 -8.80 -4.01 4.33
C ARG A 31 -10.00 -4.93 4.31
N GLN A 32 -10.01 -5.95 3.46
CA GLN A 32 -11.07 -6.94 3.44
C GLN A 32 -11.13 -7.69 4.77
N HIS A 33 -9.98 -8.14 5.29
CA HIS A 33 -9.93 -8.77 6.62
C HIS A 33 -10.42 -7.84 7.74
N LEU A 34 -10.13 -6.54 7.68
CA LEU A 34 -10.69 -5.57 8.64
C LEU A 34 -12.22 -5.48 8.57
N VAL A 35 -12.79 -5.45 7.36
CA VAL A 35 -14.24 -5.43 7.14
C VAL A 35 -14.88 -6.71 7.69
N ASP A 36 -14.21 -7.85 7.54
CA ASP A 36 -14.67 -9.15 8.01
C ASP A 36 -14.41 -9.38 9.52
N GLY A 37 -13.84 -8.39 10.23
CA GLY A 37 -13.51 -8.48 11.66
C GLY A 37 -12.32 -9.39 11.98
N GLN A 38 -11.55 -9.80 10.97
CA GLN A 38 -10.41 -10.70 11.07
C GLN A 38 -9.10 -9.91 11.33
N LEU A 39 -8.99 -9.28 12.50
CA LEU A 39 -7.83 -8.45 12.85
C LEU A 39 -6.50 -9.22 12.78
N GLY A 40 -6.50 -10.49 13.19
CA GLY A 40 -5.31 -11.34 13.13
C GLY A 40 -4.82 -11.58 11.71
N ASP A 41 -5.73 -11.77 10.76
CA ASP A 41 -5.35 -12.02 9.36
C ASP A 41 -4.91 -10.72 8.68
N ALA A 42 -5.61 -9.61 8.93
CA ALA A 42 -5.15 -8.28 8.51
C ALA A 42 -3.72 -7.98 9.01
N THR A 43 -3.44 -8.29 10.28
CA THR A 43 -2.13 -8.12 10.90
C THR A 43 -1.07 -8.99 10.22
N ARG A 44 -1.37 -10.29 10.02
CA ARG A 44 -0.46 -11.23 9.34
C ARG A 44 -0.13 -10.80 7.92
N THR A 45 -1.13 -10.33 7.16
CA THR A 45 -0.94 -9.83 5.79
C THR A 45 0.04 -8.66 5.76
N ILE A 46 -0.06 -7.71 6.70
CA ILE A 46 0.86 -6.56 6.80
C ILE A 46 2.26 -7.01 7.22
N VAL A 47 2.36 -7.89 8.22
CA VAL A 47 3.63 -8.43 8.70
C VAL A 47 4.36 -9.14 7.57
N LEU A 48 3.68 -10.02 6.84
CA LEU A 48 4.22 -10.73 5.70
C LEU A 48 4.71 -9.76 4.62
N ALA A 49 3.93 -8.73 4.30
CA ALA A 49 4.35 -7.71 3.34
C ALA A 49 5.63 -6.99 3.81
N GLY A 50 5.74 -6.67 5.10
CA GLY A 50 6.93 -6.06 5.71
C GLY A 50 8.19 -6.93 5.67
N THR A 51 8.05 -8.25 5.51
CA THR A 51 9.22 -9.14 5.33
C THR A 51 9.81 -9.03 3.91
N PHE A 52 9.01 -8.68 2.90
CA PHE A 52 9.45 -8.57 1.52
C PHE A 52 9.83 -7.13 1.15
N ASP A 53 9.01 -6.17 1.54
CA ASP A 53 9.19 -4.75 1.25
C ASP A 53 9.36 -3.95 2.56
N PRO A 54 10.32 -3.02 2.64
CA PRO A 54 10.48 -2.17 3.81
C PRO A 54 9.24 -1.33 4.11
N LEU A 55 8.80 -1.32 5.36
CA LEU A 55 7.68 -0.50 5.83
C LEU A 55 8.16 0.57 6.81
N PRO A 56 7.61 1.80 6.77
CA PRO A 56 7.97 2.87 7.70
C PRO A 56 7.23 2.67 9.04
N LEU A 57 7.52 1.58 9.74
CA LEU A 57 6.90 1.25 11.02
C LEU A 57 7.41 2.20 12.12
N ALA A 58 6.52 3.03 12.67
CA ALA A 58 6.79 3.75 13.90
C ALA A 58 6.77 2.83 15.13
N GLY A 59 7.21 3.32 16.29
CA GLY A 59 7.14 2.58 17.56
C GLY A 59 5.71 2.13 17.89
N ASP A 60 4.75 3.05 17.80
CA ASP A 60 3.34 2.77 18.06
C ASP A 60 2.75 1.73 17.08
N ASP A 61 3.21 1.73 15.81
CA ASP A 61 2.78 0.75 14.82
C ASP A 61 3.30 -0.65 15.17
N ARG A 62 4.55 -0.76 15.62
CA ARG A 62 5.14 -2.02 16.09
C ARG A 62 4.41 -2.55 17.33
N ASP A 63 4.12 -1.68 18.29
CA ASP A 63 3.39 -2.07 19.51
C ASP A 63 1.97 -2.56 19.19
N LEU A 64 1.29 -1.90 18.24
CA LEU A 64 -0.02 -2.34 17.75
C LEU A 64 0.05 -3.73 17.11
N LEU A 65 0.99 -3.94 16.18
CA LEU A 65 1.16 -5.24 15.51
C LEU A 65 1.54 -6.33 16.51
N ALA A 66 2.39 -6.04 17.49
CA ALA A 66 2.82 -6.99 18.52
C ALA A 66 1.63 -7.41 19.40
N GLU A 67 0.81 -6.45 19.86
CA GLU A 67 -0.39 -6.73 20.63
C GLU A 67 -1.36 -7.61 19.84
N LEU A 68 -1.59 -7.30 18.56
CA LEU A 68 -2.51 -8.05 17.71
C LEU A 68 -2.02 -9.47 17.39
N LEU A 69 -0.73 -9.64 17.14
CA LEU A 69 -0.14 -10.97 16.97
C LEU A 69 -0.32 -11.81 18.23
N ALA A 70 0.05 -11.26 19.40
CA ALA A 70 -0.08 -11.96 20.68
C ALA A 70 -1.54 -12.32 20.99
N ALA A 71 -2.48 -11.38 20.77
CA ALA A 71 -3.90 -11.60 20.98
C ALA A 71 -4.49 -12.70 20.08
N HIS A 72 -3.86 -12.98 18.95
CA HIS A 72 -4.26 -14.02 17.99
C HIS A 72 -3.32 -15.24 17.99
N GLY A 73 -2.54 -15.43 19.05
CA GLY A 73 -1.69 -16.61 19.27
C GLY A 73 -0.48 -16.71 18.36
N ALA A 74 -0.08 -15.61 17.72
CA ALA A 74 1.14 -15.52 16.94
C ALA A 74 2.28 -14.92 17.78
N ASP A 75 3.52 -15.30 17.46
CA ASP A 75 4.72 -14.81 18.13
C ASP A 75 5.04 -13.36 17.68
N PRO A 76 5.05 -12.37 18.59
CA PRO A 76 5.42 -10.99 18.26
C PRO A 76 6.87 -10.84 17.78
N GLN A 77 7.77 -11.78 18.09
CA GLN A 77 9.17 -11.73 17.63
C GLN A 77 9.31 -11.78 16.11
N VAL A 78 8.27 -12.21 15.39
CA VAL A 78 8.24 -12.15 13.92
C VAL A 78 8.44 -10.72 13.37
N LEU A 79 8.14 -9.69 14.16
CA LEU A 79 8.33 -8.29 13.78
C LEU A 79 9.80 -7.90 13.62
N ASP A 80 10.73 -8.66 14.22
CA ASP A 80 12.17 -8.43 14.07
C ASP A 80 12.66 -8.77 12.66
N LEU A 81 11.86 -9.54 11.89
CA LEU A 81 12.13 -9.86 10.49
C LEU A 81 11.73 -8.72 9.54
N ILE A 82 10.94 -7.75 10.00
CA ILE A 82 10.47 -6.65 9.16
C ILE A 82 11.57 -5.60 9.00
N ARG A 83 11.92 -5.31 7.74
CA ARG A 83 12.81 -4.20 7.41
C ARG A 83 12.08 -2.88 7.58
N THR A 84 12.69 -1.93 8.29
CA THR A 84 12.12 -0.59 8.48
C THR A 84 12.62 0.36 7.38
N ALA A 85 11.69 1.07 6.76
CA ALA A 85 11.99 2.15 5.83
C ALA A 85 12.12 3.50 6.54
N ASP A 86 12.90 4.41 5.97
CA ASP A 86 12.87 5.82 6.37
C ASP A 86 11.53 6.44 5.89
N PRO A 87 10.71 7.04 6.79
CA PRO A 87 9.42 7.61 6.45
C PRO A 87 9.49 8.81 5.49
N VAL A 88 10.67 9.40 5.25
CA VAL A 88 10.83 10.65 4.49
C VAL A 88 10.52 10.51 3.00
N SER A 89 10.50 9.30 2.43
CA SER A 89 10.06 9.13 1.04
C SER A 89 9.53 7.73 0.75
N PRO A 90 8.24 7.57 0.35
CA PRO A 90 7.75 6.29 -0.14
C PRO A 90 8.56 5.82 -1.34
N PRO A 91 8.75 4.50 -1.54
CA PRO A 91 9.39 3.98 -2.73
C PRO A 91 8.60 4.53 -3.91
N GLY A 92 9.28 5.22 -4.83
CA GLY A 92 8.66 5.85 -5.99
C GLY A 92 8.00 4.82 -6.90
N ARG A 93 6.81 4.33 -6.54
CA ARG A 93 5.97 3.40 -7.32
C ARG A 93 5.13 4.13 -8.37
N LEU A 94 5.62 5.28 -8.82
CA LEU A 94 5.11 6.05 -9.95
C LEU A 94 6.25 6.35 -10.93
N THR A 95 6.98 5.33 -11.35
CA THR A 95 7.57 5.34 -12.71
C THR A 95 6.68 4.50 -13.62
N ASP A 96 5.40 4.84 -13.67
CA ASP A 96 4.63 4.65 -14.88
C ASP A 96 5.02 5.83 -15.79
N VAL A 97 6.27 5.83 -16.27
CA VAL A 97 6.64 6.63 -17.42
C VAL A 97 5.99 5.87 -18.57
N PRO A 98 4.87 6.36 -19.14
CA PRO A 98 4.36 5.74 -20.35
C PRO A 98 5.51 5.75 -21.37
N PRO A 99 5.75 4.67 -22.14
CA PRO A 99 6.75 4.72 -23.19
C PRO A 99 6.44 5.97 -24.03
N ALA A 100 7.46 6.81 -24.23
CA ALA A 100 7.34 7.97 -25.09
C ALA A 100 6.69 7.49 -26.39
N ARG A 101 5.49 8.01 -26.67
CA ARG A 101 4.78 7.70 -27.90
C ARG A 101 5.48 8.48 -29.00
N ASP A 102 6.66 8.02 -29.39
CA ASP A 102 7.38 8.52 -30.54
C ASP A 102 6.48 8.30 -31.76
N GLY A 103 6.08 9.40 -32.40
CA GLY A 103 5.40 9.38 -33.68
C GLY A 103 3.89 9.62 -33.59
N ALA A 104 3.51 10.88 -33.39
CA ALA A 104 2.26 11.36 -33.99
C ALA A 104 2.42 11.35 -35.52
N PRO A 105 1.52 10.73 -36.30
CA PRO A 105 1.24 11.23 -37.63
C PRO A 105 0.29 12.41 -37.48
N THR A 106 0.80 13.61 -37.72
CA THR A 106 -0.02 14.80 -37.95
C THR A 106 -1.07 14.47 -39.02
N ARG A 107 -2.33 14.57 -38.64
CA ARG A 107 -3.49 14.50 -39.53
C ARG A 107 -3.30 15.54 -40.65
N SER A 108 -2.88 15.09 -41.83
CA SER A 108 -2.87 15.92 -43.04
C SER A 108 -4.26 16.48 -43.28
N ALA A 109 -4.41 17.79 -43.15
CA ALA A 109 -5.61 18.50 -43.55
C ALA A 109 -5.82 18.33 -45.08
N PRO A 110 -7.07 18.13 -45.55
CA PRO A 110 -7.34 18.11 -46.98
C PRO A 110 -7.11 19.51 -47.56
N ARG A 111 -6.22 19.62 -48.55
CA ARG A 111 -6.05 20.82 -49.38
C ARG A 111 -7.37 21.08 -50.11
N ARG A 112 -8.08 22.14 -49.73
CA ARG A 112 -9.10 22.75 -50.59
C ARG A 112 -8.38 23.51 -51.69
N THR A 113 -8.47 23.04 -52.92
CA THR A 113 -8.16 23.84 -54.12
C THR A 113 -9.22 24.94 -54.26
N PRO A 114 -8.83 26.22 -54.41
CA PRO A 114 -9.74 27.22 -54.96
C PRO A 114 -9.85 26.98 -56.47
N VAL A 115 -11.06 26.73 -56.97
CA VAL A 115 -11.36 26.91 -58.39
C VAL A 115 -11.77 28.37 -58.57
N ALA A 116 -11.04 29.08 -59.45
CA ALA A 116 -11.28 30.47 -59.77
C ALA A 116 -12.05 30.57 -61.09
N ALA A 117 -13.02 31.49 -61.09
CA ALA A 117 -13.77 32.11 -62.19
C ALA A 117 -14.56 31.19 -63.15
#